data_AF-A0A1J4TZ64-F1
#
_entry.id   AF-A0A1J4TZ64-F1
#
_cell.length_a   1.000
_cell.length_b   1.000
_cell.length_c   1.000
_cell.angle_alpha   90.00
_cell.angle_beta   90.00
_cell.angle_gamma   90.00
#
_symmetry.space_group_name_H-M   'P 1'
#
loop_
_entity.id
_entity.type
_entity.pdbx_description
1 polymer ?
#
loop_
_entity_poly.entity_id
_entity_poly.type
_entity_poly.pdbx_seq_one_letter_code
_entity_poly.pdbx_strand_id
1 'polypeptide(L)'
;MSFAILGGILLNIGAFLTYKGKVYEAVIVYLLGDLCWMFMAYTRNDYLGALFIIIGTTFGFLAFLKMRRGEMNKSLNKSDNELSS
;
A
#
# COMPACT_ATOMS: atom_id res chain seq x y z
N MET A 1 11.03 -1.69 -20.94
CA MET A 1 11.08 -3.05 -20.33
C MET A 1 11.58 -3.03 -18.89
N SER A 2 12.62 -2.24 -18.52
CA SER A 2 13.20 -2.30 -17.17
C SER A 2 12.29 -1.91 -15.99
N PHE A 3 11.44 -0.89 -16.14
CA PHE A 3 10.61 -0.40 -15.01
C PHE A 3 9.52 -1.40 -14.56
N ALA A 4 9.02 -2.23 -15.46
CA ALA A 4 8.06 -3.29 -15.12
C ALA A 4 8.67 -4.30 -14.14
N ILE A 5 9.89 -4.74 -14.45
CA ILE A 5 10.66 -5.72 -13.68
C ILE A 5 11.06 -5.11 -12.33
N LEU A 6 11.49 -3.84 -12.33
CA LEU A 6 11.81 -3.09 -11.11
C LEU A 6 10.60 -3.00 -10.16
N GLY A 7 9.42 -2.66 -10.68
CA GLY A 7 8.18 -2.67 -9.88
C GLY A 7 7.85 -4.06 -9.33
N GLY A 8 7.99 -5.11 -10.16
CA GLY A 8 7.77 -6.50 -9.74
C GLY A 8 8.71 -6.99 -8.63
N ILE A 9 9.98 -6.56 -8.66
CA ILE A 9 10.96 -6.87 -7.60
C ILE A 9 10.59 -6.12 -6.31
N LEU A 10 10.24 -4.83 -6.40
CA LEU A 10 9.78 -4.05 -5.24
C LEU A 10 8.53 -4.70 -4.60
N LEU A 11 7.58 -5.18 -5.40
CA LEU A 11 6.39 -5.88 -4.89
C LEU A 11 6.75 -7.16 -4.13
N ASN A 12 7.74 -7.93 -4.60
CA ASN A 12 8.20 -9.13 -3.89
C ASN A 12 8.87 -8.78 -2.54
N ILE A 13 9.66 -7.70 -2.50
CA ILE A 13 10.25 -7.20 -1.26
C ILE A 13 9.16 -6.73 -0.29
N GLY A 14 8.15 -5.99 -0.78
CA GLY A 14 6.98 -5.60 0.01
C GLY A 14 6.23 -6.80 0.59
N ALA A 15 6.04 -7.86 -0.21
CA ALA A 15 5.38 -9.09 0.23
C ALA A 15 6.18 -9.78 1.34
N PHE A 16 7.50 -9.84 1.20
CA PHE A 16 8.39 -10.40 2.20
C PHE A 16 8.40 -9.61 3.52
N LEU A 17 8.40 -8.26 3.45
CA LEU A 17 8.28 -7.43 4.65
C LEU A 17 6.91 -7.57 5.33
N THR A 18 5.85 -7.77 4.55
CA THR A 18 4.50 -8.04 5.08
C THR A 18 4.49 -9.36 5.85
N TYR A 19 5.13 -10.40 5.32
CA TYR A 19 5.27 -11.70 5.98
C TYR A 19 6.03 -11.61 7.31
N LYS A 20 7.00 -10.68 7.42
CA LYS A 20 7.74 -10.38 8.65
C LYS A 20 6.96 -9.53 9.68
N GLY A 21 5.72 -9.15 9.39
CA GLY A 21 4.89 -8.31 10.28
C GLY A 21 5.18 -6.81 10.19
N LYS A 22 6.05 -6.37 9.27
CA LYS A 22 6.39 -4.95 9.06
C LYS A 22 5.47 -4.33 8.01
N VAL A 23 4.16 -4.36 8.25
CA VAL A 23 3.13 -3.97 7.28
C VAL A 23 3.29 -2.51 6.82
N TYR A 24 3.65 -1.59 7.73
CA TYR A 24 3.85 -0.18 7.38
C TYR A 24 5.01 0.03 6.38
N GLU A 25 6.10 -0.70 6.56
CA GLU A 25 7.30 -0.60 5.73
C GLU A 25 7.04 -1.26 4.36
N ALA A 26 6.31 -2.37 4.34
CA ALA A 26 5.85 -3.02 3.11
C ALA A 26 4.96 -2.13 2.24
N VAL A 27 4.00 -1.41 2.86
CA VAL A 27 3.09 -0.53 2.11
C VAL A 27 3.82 0.64 1.44
N ILE A 28 4.87 1.18 2.09
CA ILE A 28 5.71 2.22 1.47
C ILE A 28 6.45 1.65 0.25
N VAL A 29 6.99 0.44 0.34
CA VAL A 29 7.66 -0.23 -0.80
C VAL A 29 6.67 -0.51 -1.93
N TYR A 30 5.44 -0.91 -1.62
CA TYR A 30 4.38 -1.10 -2.62
C TYR A 30 3.99 0.21 -3.32
N LEU A 31 3.85 1.31 -2.58
CA LEU A 31 3.60 2.65 -3.14
C LEU A 31 4.71 3.09 -4.11
N LEU A 32 5.97 2.77 -3.81
CA LEU A 32 7.10 3.04 -4.70
C LEU A 32 7.09 2.14 -5.96
N GLY A 33 6.67 0.88 -5.82
CA GLY A 33 6.45 -0.03 -6.95
C GLY A 33 5.39 0.49 -7.92
N ASP A 34 4.26 0.95 -7.38
CA ASP A 34 3.17 1.54 -8.15
C ASP A 34 3.60 2.80 -8.90
N LEU A 35 4.41 3.68 -8.28
CA LEU A 35 4.97 4.86 -8.94
C LEU A 35 5.85 4.49 -10.15
N CYS A 36 6.64 3.42 -10.06
CA CYS A 36 7.43 2.92 -11.19
C CYS A 36 6.54 2.45 -12.35
N TRP A 37 5.44 1.75 -12.05
CA TRP A 37 4.50 1.31 -13.07
C TRP A 37 3.65 2.45 -13.63
N MET A 38 3.32 3.45 -12.82
CA MET A 38 2.65 4.68 -13.27
C MET A 38 3.50 5.43 -14.31
N PHE A 39 4.79 5.61 -14.04
CA PHE A 39 5.72 6.23 -14.97
C PHE A 39 5.85 5.43 -16.27
N MET A 40 5.87 4.10 -16.18
CA MET A 40 5.88 3.23 -17.34
C MET A 40 4.61 3.34 -18.18
N ALA A 41 3.43 3.32 -17.55
CA ALA A 41 2.14 3.44 -18.23
C ALA A 41 2.02 4.78 -18.97
N TYR A 42 2.48 5.87 -18.34
CA TYR A 42 2.57 7.18 -18.97
C TYR A 42 3.46 7.16 -20.22
N THR A 43 4.63 6.53 -20.13
CA THR A 43 5.58 6.42 -21.26
C THR A 43 5.01 5.57 -22.40
N ARG A 44 4.14 4.60 -22.11
CA ARG A 44 3.48 3.73 -23.10
C ARG A 44 2.17 4.29 -23.66
N ASN A 45 1.77 5.52 -23.30
CA ASN A 45 0.45 6.08 -23.62
C ASN A 45 -0.72 5.18 -23.18
N ASP A 46 -0.50 4.34 -22.16
CA ASP A 46 -1.50 3.38 -21.70
C ASP A 46 -2.30 4.01 -20.55
N TYR A 47 -3.14 4.98 -20.93
CA TYR A 47 -3.91 5.81 -20.01
C TYR A 47 -4.87 4.98 -19.15
N LEU A 48 -5.38 3.87 -19.67
CA LEU A 48 -6.26 2.96 -18.94
C LEU A 48 -5.49 2.29 -17.78
N GLY A 49 -4.29 1.78 -18.08
CA GLY A 49 -3.41 1.18 -17.07
C GLY A 49 -2.98 2.19 -16.01
N ALA A 50 -2.64 3.41 -16.42
CA ALA A 50 -2.31 4.50 -15.49
C ALA A 50 -3.47 4.83 -14.55
N LEU A 51 -4.71 4.83 -15.05
CA LEU A 51 -5.92 5.12 -14.26
C LEU A 51 -6.15 4.04 -13.21
N PHE A 52 -6.02 2.75 -13.57
CA PHE A 52 -6.10 1.64 -12.61
C PHE A 52 -5.04 1.74 -11.51
N ILE A 53 -3.80 2.07 -11.89
CA ILE A 53 -2.71 2.25 -10.90
C ILE A 53 -3.05 3.41 -9.97
N ILE A 54 -3.45 4.57 -10.48
CA ILE A 54 -3.81 5.73 -9.66
C ILE A 54 -4.93 5.40 -8.66
N ILE A 55 -5.98 4.70 -9.09
CA ILE A 55 -7.07 4.28 -8.20
C ILE A 55 -6.54 3.32 -7.13
N GLY A 56 -5.79 2.29 -7.53
CA GLY A 56 -5.22 1.29 -6.61
C GLY A 56 -4.30 1.91 -5.58
N THR A 57 -3.37 2.78 -6.01
CA THR A 57 -2.43 3.49 -5.15
C THR A 57 -3.14 4.44 -4.19
N THR A 58 -4.19 5.14 -4.63
CA THR A 58 -4.99 6.02 -3.76
C THR A 58 -5.73 5.23 -2.70
N PHE A 59 -6.32 4.09 -3.07
CA PHE A 59 -7.02 3.21 -2.12
C PHE A 59 -6.04 2.56 -1.12
N GLY A 60 -4.87 2.13 -1.59
CA GLY A 60 -3.79 1.61 -0.75
C GLY A 60 -3.26 2.65 0.22
N PHE A 61 -3.09 3.90 -0.23
CA PHE A 61 -2.69 5.02 0.61
C PHE A 61 -3.76 5.39 1.65
N LEU A 62 -5.04 5.38 1.28
CA LEU A 62 -6.15 5.57 2.22
C LEU A 62 -6.19 4.46 3.28
N ALA A 63 -6.01 3.21 2.88
CA ALA A 63 -5.94 2.08 3.80
C ALA A 63 -4.74 2.20 4.76
N PHE A 64 -3.58 2.60 4.23
CA PHE A 64 -2.39 2.91 5.03
C PHE A 64 -2.65 4.03 6.03
N LEU A 65 -3.24 5.14 5.57
CA LEU A 65 -3.54 6.28 6.42
C LEU A 65 -4.52 5.87 7.53
N LYS A 66 -5.53 5.06 7.20
CA LYS A 66 -6.49 4.50 8.17
C LYS A 66 -5.80 3.62 9.22
N MET A 67 -4.87 2.76 8.80
CA MET A 67 -4.07 1.92 9.72
C MET A 67 -3.14 2.78 10.59
N ARG A 68 -2.43 3.76 10.00
CA ARG A 68 -1.49 4.65 10.71
C ARG A 68 -2.19 5.62 11.66
N ARG A 69 -3.41 6.05 11.37
CA ARG A 69 -4.20 6.93 12.24
C ARG A 69 -4.64 6.26 13.54
N GLY A 70 -4.35 4.96 13.71
CA GLY A 70 -4.53 4.27 14.99
C GLY A 70 -5.99 4.13 15.41
N GLU A 71 -6.97 4.29 14.51
CA GLU A 71 -8.38 4.03 14.83
C GLU A 71 -8.61 2.58 15.27
N MET A 72 -7.72 1.66 14.89
CA MET A 72 -7.72 0.28 15.38
C MET A 72 -7.23 0.14 16.83
N ASN A 73 -6.40 1.07 17.33
CA ASN A 73 -5.95 1.08 18.72
C ASN A 73 -7.02 1.67 19.66
N LYS A 74 -7.89 2.55 19.14
CA LYS A 74 -8.97 3.16 19.92
C LYS A 74 -10.20 2.25 20.07
N SER A 75 -10.44 1.32 19.13
CA SER A 75 -11.54 0.34 19.24
C SER A 75 -11.24 -0.79 20.24
N LEU A 76 -9.97 -1.20 20.38
CA LEU A 76 -9.59 -2.23 21.35
C LEU A 76 -9.80 -1.76 22.80
N ASN A 77 -9.32 -0.56 23.14
CA ASN A 77 -9.43 -0.04 24.51
C ASN A 77 -10.84 0.46 24.88
N LYS A 78 -11.74 0.62 23.89
CA LYS A 78 -13.16 0.92 24.17
C LYS A 78 -13.95 -0.34 24.53
N SER A 79 -13.56 -1.48 24.00
CA SER A 79 -14.17 -2.78 24.28
C SER A 79 -13.87 -3.24 25.71
N ASP A 80 -12.65 -2.99 26.18
CA ASP A 80 -12.22 -3.38 27.53
C ASP A 80 -12.84 -2.51 28.65
N ASN A 81 -13.21 -1.27 28.35
CA ASN A 81 -13.84 -0.36 29.32
C ASN A 81 -15.36 -0.58 29.47
N GLU A 82 -16.04 -1.15 28.47
CA GLU A 82 -17.48 -1.45 28.53
C GLU A 82 -17.77 -2.85 29.12
N LEU A 83 -16.76 -3.70 29.27
CA LEU A 83 -16.88 -5.02 29.93
C LEU A 83 -16.49 -5.01 31.42
N SER A 84 -16.04 -3.86 31.95
CA SER A 84 -15.61 -3.65 33.33
C SER A 84 -16.41 -2.54 34.05
N SER A 85 -17.65 -2.26 33.62
CA SER A 85 -18.60 -1.37 34.31
C SER A 85 -19.88 -2.10 34.67
#